data_AF-A0A382AKA9-F1
#
_entry.id   AF-A0A382AKA9-F1
#
_cell.length_a   1.000
_cell.length_b   1.000
_cell.length_c   1.000
_cell.angle_alpha   90.00
_cell.angle_beta   90.00
_cell.angle_gamma   90.00
#
_symmetry.space_group_name_H-M   'P 1'
#
loop_
_entity.id
_entity.type
_entity.pdbx_description
1 polymer ?
#
loop_
_entity_poly.entity_id
_entity_poly.type
_entity_poly.pdbx_seq_one_letter_code
_entity_poly.pdbx_strand_id
1 'polypeptide(L)'
;MKPKGFTLIELMIVVAIIGILVAVGIPQYQNYVARAQVAEGFSLASGLKTAVAEYHSTTGVFPDGTTDAHSAIGIEASDVITGKYVTGVTVSNDGNGTITATFGPASQHDEKFLRLTPEPTDGAISFNCTTDIDEPYRPSGCEDGVADPIDEKIWAKHKKCPKGPRHSRFPVTNFTAGSLGITSITFDHCKAACAAEGVTGCCYFRPKRRIPSTCNFHTGATWLNNASSSNRHAILF
;
A
#
# COMPACT_ATOMS: atom_id res chain seq x y z
N MET A 1 50.74 -18.96 43.81
CA MET A 1 49.65 -18.02 44.10
C MET A 1 48.33 -18.75 43.95
N LYS A 2 47.48 -18.80 44.99
CA LYS A 2 46.13 -19.36 44.85
C LYS A 2 45.33 -18.43 43.93
N PRO A 3 44.77 -18.92 42.81
CA PRO A 3 43.84 -18.12 42.02
C PRO A 3 42.66 -17.74 42.91
N LYS A 4 42.41 -16.44 43.09
CA LYS A 4 41.17 -15.94 43.71
C LYS A 4 40.05 -16.25 42.72
N GLY A 5 39.22 -17.24 43.05
CA GLY A 5 38.02 -17.56 42.27
C GLY A 5 36.97 -16.45 42.42
N PHE A 6 36.23 -16.20 41.35
CA PHE A 6 35.08 -15.29 41.33
C PHE A 6 33.98 -15.83 42.25
N THR A 7 33.35 -14.97 43.06
CA THR A 7 32.30 -15.45 43.97
C THR A 7 30.96 -15.60 43.23
N LEU A 8 30.16 -16.60 43.61
CA LEU A 8 28.83 -16.77 43.04
C LEU A 8 27.93 -15.55 43.29
N ILE A 9 28.14 -14.85 44.41
CA ILE A 9 27.38 -13.65 44.75
C ILE A 9 27.74 -12.44 43.87
N GLU A 10 29.03 -12.26 43.51
CA GLU A 10 29.42 -11.24 42.52
C GLU A 10 28.76 -11.51 41.18
N LEU A 11 28.70 -12.76 40.76
CA LEU A 11 28.11 -13.11 39.48
C LEU A 11 26.59 -12.89 39.46
N MET A 12 25.90 -13.17 40.56
CA MET A 12 24.46 -12.91 40.67
C MET A 12 24.12 -11.42 40.60
N ILE A 13 24.92 -10.54 41.22
CA ILE A 13 24.71 -9.09 41.16
C ILE A 13 24.96 -8.58 39.74
N VAL A 14 26.00 -9.07 39.07
CA VAL A 14 26.30 -8.67 37.68
C VAL A 14 25.15 -9.07 36.74
N VAL A 15 24.64 -10.29 36.85
CA VAL A 15 23.49 -10.73 36.04
C VAL A 15 22.23 -9.92 36.33
N ALA A 16 22.00 -9.54 37.59
CA ALA A 16 20.88 -8.67 37.96
C ALA A 16 20.99 -7.28 37.31
N ILE A 17 22.17 -6.66 37.31
CA ILE A 17 22.41 -5.35 36.68
C ILE A 17 22.23 -5.46 35.16
N ILE A 18 22.80 -6.49 34.52
CA ILE A 18 22.62 -6.72 33.08
C ILE A 18 21.14 -6.92 32.74
N GLY A 19 20.39 -7.66 33.57
CA GLY A 19 18.96 -7.88 33.39
C GLY A 19 18.16 -6.58 33.33
N ILE A 20 18.45 -5.63 34.23
CA ILE A 20 17.78 -4.30 34.25
C ILE A 20 18.13 -3.50 32.99
N LEU A 21 19.42 -3.47 32.60
CA LEU A 21 19.86 -2.75 31.39
C LEU A 21 19.20 -3.29 30.13
N VAL A 22 19.11 -4.62 30.00
CA VAL A 22 18.49 -5.30 28.85
C VAL A 22 16.99 -5.02 28.79
N ALA A 23 16.29 -5.01 29.93
CA ALA A 23 14.85 -4.74 29.99
C ALA A 23 14.48 -3.36 29.43
N VAL A 24 15.32 -2.34 29.67
CA VAL A 24 15.13 -0.99 29.12
C VAL A 24 15.70 -0.84 27.71
N GLY A 25 16.80 -1.54 27.41
CA GLY A 25 17.53 -1.40 26.14
C GLY A 25 16.87 -2.06 24.94
N ILE A 26 16.28 -3.26 25.11
CA ILE A 26 15.64 -3.99 24.00
C ILE A 26 14.53 -3.19 23.30
N PRO A 27 13.52 -2.61 24.00
CA PRO A 27 12.44 -1.91 23.31
C PRO A 27 12.96 -0.68 22.53
N GLN A 28 13.96 0.02 23.06
CA GLN A 28 14.57 1.16 22.35
C GLN A 28 15.31 0.70 21.09
N TYR A 29 16.06 -0.40 21.17
CA TYR A 29 16.75 -0.97 20.02
C TYR A 29 15.78 -1.44 18.94
N GLN A 30 14.67 -2.07 19.32
CA GLN A 30 13.62 -2.47 18.37
C GLN A 30 13.02 -1.26 17.63
N ASN A 31 12.77 -0.16 18.33
CA ASN A 31 12.26 1.09 17.73
C ASN A 31 13.28 1.70 16.75
N TYR A 32 14.57 1.65 17.09
CA TYR A 32 15.64 2.11 16.19
C TYR A 32 15.70 1.27 14.91
N VAL A 33 15.64 -0.07 15.04
CA VAL A 33 15.57 -0.98 13.89
C VAL A 33 14.32 -0.71 13.06
N ALA A 34 13.17 -0.53 13.69
CA ALA A 34 11.93 -0.21 12.99
C ALA A 34 12.04 1.07 12.16
N ARG A 35 12.67 2.14 12.67
CA ARG A 35 12.94 3.37 11.90
C ARG A 35 13.94 3.16 10.77
N ALA A 36 14.97 2.36 11.01
CA ALA A 36 15.97 2.03 9.99
C ALA A 36 15.35 1.27 8.80
N GLN A 37 14.38 0.39 9.07
CA GLN A 37 13.59 -0.27 8.03
C GLN A 37 12.85 0.74 7.16
N VAL A 38 12.20 1.74 7.76
CA VAL A 38 11.51 2.80 6.99
C VAL A 38 12.47 3.65 6.17
N ALA A 39 13.66 3.94 6.71
CA ALA A 39 14.70 4.69 6.00
C ALA A 39 15.18 3.96 4.73
N GLU A 40 15.24 2.63 4.74
CA GLU A 40 15.52 1.83 3.55
C GLU A 40 14.45 2.06 2.46
N GLY A 41 13.17 1.95 2.82
CA GLY A 41 12.07 2.20 1.89
C GLY A 41 12.03 3.63 1.37
N PHE A 42 12.28 4.61 2.23
CA PHE A 42 12.41 6.01 1.82
C PHE A 42 13.58 6.23 0.85
N SER A 43 14.72 5.56 1.07
CA SER A 43 15.88 5.66 0.19
C SER A 43 15.60 5.04 -1.18
N LEU A 44 14.96 3.87 -1.23
CA LEU A 44 14.60 3.21 -2.48
C LEU A 44 13.58 4.05 -3.27
N ALA A 45 12.51 4.53 -2.61
CA ALA A 45 11.52 5.41 -3.24
C ALA A 45 12.13 6.75 -3.70
N SER A 46 13.02 7.34 -2.89
CA SER A 46 13.66 8.60 -3.24
C SER A 46 14.58 8.50 -4.46
N GLY A 47 15.14 7.31 -4.73
CA GLY A 47 15.92 7.05 -5.94
C GLY A 47 15.13 7.25 -7.24
N LEU A 48 13.81 7.09 -7.20
CA LEU A 48 12.95 7.24 -8.38
C LEU A 48 12.47 8.68 -8.61
N LYS A 49 12.67 9.59 -7.66
CA LYS A 49 12.23 11.00 -7.78
C LYS A 49 12.80 11.66 -9.03
N THR A 50 14.07 11.43 -9.33
CA THR A 50 14.74 12.03 -10.48
C THR A 50 14.12 11.56 -11.80
N ALA A 51 13.84 10.25 -11.93
CA ALA A 51 13.25 9.69 -13.14
C ALA A 51 11.82 10.24 -13.37
N VAL A 52 11.00 10.29 -12.32
CA VAL A 52 9.65 10.87 -12.39
C VAL A 52 9.70 12.36 -12.72
N ALA A 53 10.63 13.11 -12.11
CA ALA A 53 10.80 14.54 -12.37
C ALA A 53 11.30 14.83 -13.80
N GLU A 54 12.22 14.02 -14.32
CA GLU A 54 12.72 14.12 -15.69
C GLU A 54 11.64 13.81 -16.72
N TYR A 55 10.84 12.77 -16.48
CA TYR A 55 9.71 12.43 -17.33
C TYR A 55 8.69 13.59 -17.41
N HIS A 56 8.33 14.17 -16.26
CA HIS A 56 7.44 15.33 -16.24
C HIS A 56 8.07 16.55 -16.93
N SER A 57 9.38 16.77 -16.77
CA SER A 57 10.08 17.90 -17.38
C SER A 57 10.14 17.81 -18.91
N THR A 58 10.15 16.59 -19.46
CA THR A 58 10.24 16.35 -20.91
C THR A 58 8.89 16.23 -21.59
N THR A 59 7.90 15.62 -20.92
CA THR A 59 6.56 15.35 -21.49
C THR A 59 5.50 16.35 -21.04
N GLY A 60 5.73 17.07 -19.93
CA GLY A 60 4.77 17.98 -19.32
C GLY A 60 3.64 17.29 -18.54
N VAL A 61 3.69 15.96 -18.40
CA VAL A 61 2.68 15.15 -17.71
C VAL A 61 3.36 14.05 -16.88
N PHE A 62 2.65 13.50 -15.89
CA PHE A 62 3.08 12.27 -15.22
C PHE A 62 2.46 11.04 -15.91
N PRO A 63 3.00 9.83 -15.66
CA PRO A 63 2.43 8.60 -16.22
C PRO A 63 0.96 8.41 -15.83
N ASP A 64 0.10 8.26 -16.83
CA ASP A 64 -1.37 8.22 -16.72
C ASP A 64 -2.00 6.88 -17.14
N GLY A 65 -1.15 5.86 -17.37
CA GLY A 65 -1.56 4.54 -17.79
C GLY A 65 -1.75 4.34 -19.29
N THR A 66 -1.39 5.32 -20.13
CA THR A 66 -1.24 5.10 -21.59
C THR A 66 -0.24 4.00 -21.91
N THR A 67 0.83 3.92 -21.11
CA THR A 67 1.77 2.80 -21.02
C THR A 67 2.10 2.56 -19.55
N ASP A 68 2.63 1.38 -19.21
CA ASP A 68 3.13 1.10 -17.87
C ASP A 68 4.13 2.18 -17.39
N ALA A 69 3.88 2.77 -16.21
CA ALA A 69 4.65 3.89 -15.68
C ALA A 69 6.15 3.58 -15.56
N HIS A 70 6.52 2.37 -15.15
CA HIS A 70 7.93 1.99 -15.00
C HIS A 70 8.64 1.98 -16.34
N SER A 71 8.01 1.36 -17.34
CA SER A 71 8.50 1.38 -18.72
C SER A 71 8.57 2.81 -19.29
N ALA A 72 7.55 3.64 -19.03
CA ALA A 72 7.48 5.01 -19.53
C ALA A 72 8.64 5.89 -19.02
N ILE A 73 9.04 5.71 -17.76
CA ILE A 73 10.14 6.47 -17.14
C ILE A 73 11.49 5.73 -17.19
N GLY A 74 11.56 4.59 -17.88
CA GLY A 74 12.80 3.84 -18.10
C GLY A 74 13.40 3.20 -16.85
N ILE A 75 12.57 2.72 -15.92
CA ILE A 75 13.00 2.00 -14.72
C ILE A 75 12.58 0.53 -14.75
N GLU A 76 13.26 -0.29 -13.94
CA GLU A 76 12.93 -1.70 -13.75
C GLU A 76 11.54 -1.88 -13.13
N ALA A 77 10.93 -3.05 -13.34
CA ALA A 77 9.64 -3.41 -12.73
C ALA A 77 9.69 -3.35 -11.19
N SER A 78 8.53 -3.12 -10.56
CA SER A 78 8.44 -2.88 -9.11
C SER A 78 8.93 -4.04 -8.25
N ASP A 79 8.82 -5.27 -8.73
CA ASP A 79 9.29 -6.50 -8.06
C ASP A 79 10.80 -6.72 -8.19
N VAL A 80 11.50 -5.91 -8.99
CA VAL A 80 12.96 -5.87 -9.07
C VAL A 80 13.53 -4.83 -8.11
N ILE A 81 12.81 -3.71 -7.92
CA ILE A 81 13.21 -2.62 -7.02
C ILE A 81 12.89 -3.01 -5.56
N THR A 82 13.73 -3.88 -5.01
CA THR A 82 13.53 -4.51 -3.70
C THR A 82 14.67 -4.23 -2.74
N GLY A 83 14.38 -4.41 -1.45
CA GLY A 83 15.35 -4.31 -0.37
C GLY A 83 15.24 -5.50 0.57
N LYS A 84 15.92 -5.40 1.73
CA LYS A 84 15.76 -6.38 2.80
C LYS A 84 14.38 -6.31 3.43
N TYR A 85 13.81 -5.11 3.54
CA TYR A 85 12.54 -4.86 4.22
C TYR A 85 11.41 -4.41 3.28
N VAL A 86 11.75 -4.14 2.03
CA VAL A 86 10.85 -3.59 0.99
C VAL A 86 10.64 -4.65 -0.09
N THR A 87 9.38 -4.98 -0.37
CA THR A 87 8.98 -6.00 -1.36
C THR A 87 8.87 -5.44 -2.77
N GLY A 88 8.78 -4.13 -2.89
CA GLY A 88 8.77 -3.44 -4.17
C GLY A 88 8.57 -1.95 -4.02
N VAL A 89 8.97 -1.21 -5.05
CA VAL A 89 8.67 0.21 -5.20
C VAL A 89 7.93 0.39 -6.51
N THR A 90 6.71 0.91 -6.46
CA THR A 90 5.85 1.10 -7.63
C THR A 90 5.73 2.58 -7.97
N VAL A 91 5.81 2.93 -9.24
CA VAL A 91 5.34 4.20 -9.77
C VAL A 91 3.95 3.98 -10.36
N SER A 92 2.99 4.76 -9.89
CA SER A 92 1.59 4.62 -10.25
C SER A 92 1.29 5.18 -11.65
N ASN A 93 0.23 4.63 -12.25
CA ASN A 93 -0.38 5.09 -13.50
C ASN A 93 -1.53 6.08 -13.24
N ASP A 94 -1.50 6.78 -12.10
CA ASP A 94 -2.56 7.66 -11.60
C ASP A 94 -2.59 9.04 -12.27
N GLY A 95 -1.64 9.35 -13.15
CA GLY A 95 -1.47 10.68 -13.73
C GLY A 95 -0.84 11.69 -12.77
N ASN A 96 -0.42 11.25 -11.58
CA ASN A 96 0.26 12.08 -10.59
C ASN A 96 1.68 11.60 -10.29
N GLY A 97 2.16 10.51 -10.90
CA GLY A 97 3.55 10.06 -10.76
C GLY A 97 3.88 9.58 -9.35
N THR A 98 2.87 9.07 -8.65
CA THR A 98 2.96 8.61 -7.26
C THR A 98 3.95 7.45 -7.12
N ILE A 99 4.94 7.59 -6.25
CA ILE A 99 5.95 6.56 -5.95
C ILE A 99 5.59 5.91 -4.61
N THR A 100 5.41 4.59 -4.57
CA THR A 100 5.01 3.85 -3.36
C THR A 100 5.96 2.70 -3.08
N ALA A 101 6.68 2.76 -1.96
CA ALA A 101 7.44 1.65 -1.40
C ALA A 101 6.53 0.81 -0.49
N THR A 102 6.50 -0.51 -0.72
CA THR A 102 5.72 -1.46 0.10
C THR A 102 6.65 -2.28 0.98
N PHE A 103 6.33 -2.37 2.27
CA PHE A 103 7.11 -3.14 3.24
C PHE A 103 6.64 -4.60 3.30
N GLY A 104 7.60 -5.52 3.44
CA GLY A 104 7.35 -6.96 3.45
C GLY A 104 7.46 -7.61 4.82
N PRO A 105 7.32 -8.95 4.88
CA PRO A 105 7.23 -9.72 6.13
C PRO A 105 8.52 -9.75 6.96
N ALA A 106 9.65 -9.34 6.38
CA ALA A 106 10.91 -9.15 7.10
C ALA A 106 10.95 -7.83 7.90
N SER A 107 10.02 -6.91 7.62
CA SER A 107 9.86 -5.61 8.26
C SER A 107 8.95 -5.73 9.50
N GLN A 108 9.14 -4.83 10.47
CA GLN A 108 8.16 -4.61 11.54
C GLN A 108 6.92 -3.85 11.06
N HIS A 109 6.95 -3.39 9.81
CA HIS A 109 5.89 -2.65 9.13
C HIS A 109 5.30 -3.46 7.98
N ASP A 110 5.17 -4.77 8.13
CA ASP A 110 4.62 -5.64 7.08
C ASP A 110 3.27 -5.12 6.57
N GLU A 111 3.08 -5.19 5.25
CA GLU A 111 1.93 -4.67 4.50
C GLU A 111 1.72 -3.14 4.56
N LYS A 112 2.56 -2.39 5.28
CA LYS A 112 2.53 -0.93 5.31
C LYS A 112 3.23 -0.34 4.08
N PHE A 113 3.02 0.95 3.83
CA PHE A 113 3.59 1.65 2.70
C PHE A 113 4.22 3.00 3.07
N LEU A 114 5.13 3.47 2.23
CA LEU A 114 5.62 4.85 2.21
C LEU A 114 5.49 5.39 0.80
N ARG A 115 4.79 6.51 0.66
CA ARG A 115 4.43 7.12 -0.62
C ARG A 115 5.00 8.51 -0.77
N LEU A 116 5.54 8.80 -1.94
CA LEU A 116 6.06 10.09 -2.36
C LEU A 116 5.27 10.56 -3.58
N THR A 117 4.45 11.59 -3.40
CA THR A 117 3.63 12.15 -4.47
C THR A 117 4.28 13.45 -4.95
N PRO A 118 4.66 13.56 -6.22
CA PRO A 118 5.20 14.80 -6.76
C PRO A 118 4.09 15.86 -6.85
N GLU A 119 4.44 17.08 -6.52
CA GLU A 119 3.60 18.27 -6.65
C GLU A 119 4.38 19.28 -7.50
N PRO A 120 4.00 19.44 -8.79
CA PRO A 120 4.65 20.42 -9.64
C PRO A 120 4.32 21.82 -9.14
N THR A 121 5.36 22.63 -8.98
CA THR A 121 5.32 24.06 -8.66
C THR A 121 5.99 24.82 -9.79
N ASP A 122 5.93 26.15 -9.78
CA ASP A 122 6.51 27.01 -10.83
C ASP A 122 8.03 26.80 -10.97
N GLY A 123 8.43 25.88 -11.86
CA GLY A 123 9.82 25.56 -12.16
C GLY A 123 10.48 24.51 -11.26
N ALA A 124 9.75 23.86 -10.35
CA ALA A 124 10.26 22.81 -9.49
C ALA A 124 9.22 21.72 -9.21
N ILE A 125 9.66 20.56 -8.71
CA ILE A 125 8.76 19.48 -8.28
C ILE A 125 9.08 19.19 -6.81
N SER A 126 8.12 19.49 -5.92
CA SER A 126 8.18 19.06 -4.52
C SER A 126 7.63 17.64 -4.39
N PHE A 127 8.01 16.90 -3.34
CA PHE A 127 7.48 15.57 -3.09
C PHE A 127 6.88 15.52 -1.70
N ASN A 128 5.56 15.35 -1.64
CA ASN A 128 4.84 15.15 -0.38
C ASN A 128 4.95 13.68 0.02
N CYS A 129 5.28 13.44 1.29
CA CYS A 129 5.42 12.09 1.81
C CYS A 129 4.20 11.71 2.66
N THR A 130 3.60 10.55 2.40
CA THR A 130 2.49 10.00 3.19
C THR A 130 2.71 8.51 3.48
N THR A 131 2.25 8.02 4.63
CA THR A 131 2.46 6.62 5.05
C THR A 131 1.48 6.19 6.14
N ASP A 132 1.15 4.90 6.19
CA ASP A 132 0.36 4.26 7.26
C ASP A 132 1.24 3.65 8.38
N ILE A 133 2.55 3.94 8.36
CA ILE A 133 3.47 3.62 9.45
C ILE A 133 3.14 4.45 10.69
N ASP A 134 3.19 3.82 11.85
CA ASP A 134 2.83 4.49 13.11
C ASP A 134 3.76 5.68 13.35
N GLU A 135 3.19 6.78 13.84
CA GLU A 135 3.85 8.06 14.07
C GLU A 135 5.26 7.96 14.71
N PRO A 136 5.52 7.09 15.73
CA PRO A 136 6.83 6.99 16.34
C PRO A 136 7.95 6.49 15.41
N TYR A 137 7.61 5.83 14.30
CA TYR A 137 8.57 5.23 13.37
C TYR A 137 8.65 5.97 12.02
N ARG A 138 7.75 6.93 11.81
CA ARG A 138 7.64 7.69 10.56
C ARG A 138 8.84 8.63 10.36
N PRO A 139 9.35 8.80 9.13
CA PRO A 139 10.36 9.80 8.82
C PRO A 139 9.83 11.21 9.06
N SER A 140 10.71 12.12 9.48
CA SER A 140 10.37 13.54 9.60
C SER A 140 9.95 14.10 8.24
N GLY A 141 8.74 14.66 8.15
CA GLY A 141 8.19 15.22 6.91
C GLY A 141 7.24 14.29 6.14
N CYS A 142 7.01 13.07 6.63
CA CYS A 142 5.91 12.24 6.15
C CYS A 142 4.67 12.44 7.05
N GLU A 143 3.49 12.48 6.43
CA GLU A 143 2.19 12.57 7.12
C GLU A 143 1.45 11.23 7.09
N ASP A 144 0.35 11.15 7.83
CA ASP A 144 -0.53 9.98 7.81
C ASP A 144 -1.15 9.81 6.42
N GLY A 145 -0.88 8.67 5.81
CA GLY A 145 -1.49 8.26 4.55
C GLY A 145 -2.51 7.17 4.82
N VAL A 146 -3.70 7.33 4.26
CA VAL A 146 -4.52 6.15 3.94
C VAL A 146 -3.93 5.49 2.70
N ALA A 147 -3.83 4.17 2.73
CA ALA A 147 -3.45 3.39 1.55
C ALA A 147 -4.30 3.86 0.38
N ASP A 148 -3.69 4.04 -0.79
CA ASP A 148 -4.44 4.39 -1.98
C ASP A 148 -5.61 3.41 -2.13
N PRO A 149 -6.77 3.89 -2.61
CA PRO A 149 -7.82 3.07 -3.15
C PRO A 149 -7.34 2.19 -4.32
N ILE A 150 -6.34 1.31 -4.14
CA ILE A 150 -5.65 0.50 -5.19
C ILE A 150 -5.42 1.30 -6.47
N ASP A 151 -4.21 1.79 -6.64
CA ASP A 151 -3.83 2.76 -7.65
C ASP A 151 -3.70 2.23 -9.09
N GLU A 152 -4.59 1.32 -9.47
CA GLU A 152 -5.07 1.22 -10.82
C GLU A 152 -6.53 0.78 -10.72
N LYS A 153 -7.27 0.96 -11.81
CA LYS A 153 -8.48 0.17 -12.04
C LYS A 153 -8.18 -1.34 -12.20
N ILE A 154 -7.22 -1.90 -11.44
CA ILE A 154 -6.91 -3.31 -11.25
C ILE A 154 -7.90 -3.90 -10.27
N TRP A 155 -8.49 -5.00 -10.70
CA TRP A 155 -9.34 -5.82 -9.86
C TRP A 155 -8.53 -6.68 -8.89
N ALA A 156 -8.54 -6.31 -7.61
CA ALA A 156 -7.90 -7.07 -6.55
C ALA A 156 -8.64 -8.40 -6.28
N LYS A 157 -7.89 -9.51 -6.32
CA LYS A 157 -8.37 -10.85 -5.95
C LYS A 157 -8.54 -10.95 -4.44
N HIS A 158 -9.43 -11.83 -3.99
CA HIS A 158 -9.69 -12.08 -2.56
C HIS A 158 -10.13 -10.84 -1.78
N LYS A 159 -10.71 -9.84 -2.44
CA LYS A 159 -11.25 -8.64 -1.80
C LYS A 159 -12.76 -8.51 -2.02
N LYS A 160 -13.41 -7.70 -1.18
CA LYS A 160 -14.85 -7.39 -1.26
C LYS A 160 -15.11 -5.94 -0.85
N CYS A 161 -16.18 -5.36 -1.38
CA CYS A 161 -16.62 -4.04 -0.94
C CYS A 161 -17.13 -4.04 0.51
N PRO A 162 -16.87 -2.96 1.28
CA PRO A 162 -17.46 -2.75 2.59
C PRO A 162 -18.96 -2.54 2.48
N LYS A 163 -19.69 -2.96 3.51
CA LYS A 163 -21.13 -2.73 3.61
C LYS A 163 -21.48 -1.42 4.35
N GLY A 164 -20.47 -0.68 4.82
CA GLY A 164 -20.63 0.46 5.71
C GLY A 164 -21.09 0.07 7.13
N PRO A 165 -21.13 1.02 8.08
CA PRO A 165 -21.70 0.82 9.42
C PRO A 165 -23.21 0.49 9.33
N ARG A 166 -23.78 -0.16 10.36
CA ARG A 166 -25.21 -0.57 10.33
C ARG A 166 -26.19 0.58 10.05
N HIS A 167 -25.85 1.81 10.44
CA HIS A 167 -26.71 3.00 10.34
C HIS A 167 -26.38 3.92 9.14
N SER A 168 -25.32 3.64 8.40
CA SER A 168 -24.85 4.43 7.25
C SER A 168 -24.22 3.51 6.19
N ARG A 169 -24.99 2.52 5.74
CA ARG A 169 -24.52 1.60 4.69
C ARG A 169 -24.29 2.37 3.40
N PHE A 170 -23.22 2.01 2.69
CA PHE A 170 -22.98 2.53 1.36
C PHE A 170 -24.18 2.22 0.44
N PRO A 171 -24.68 3.20 -0.33
CA PRO A 171 -25.64 2.97 -1.41
C PRO A 171 -25.13 1.87 -2.34
N VAL A 172 -26.02 1.00 -2.83
CA VAL A 172 -25.65 -0.13 -3.69
C VAL A 172 -26.42 -0.12 -4.99
N THR A 173 -25.70 -0.06 -6.10
CA THR A 173 -26.22 -0.32 -7.44
C THR A 173 -25.93 -1.77 -7.80
N ASN A 174 -26.96 -2.56 -8.14
CA ASN A 174 -26.79 -3.95 -8.56
C ASN A 174 -26.92 -4.02 -10.09
N PHE A 175 -25.88 -4.52 -10.75
CA PHE A 175 -25.91 -4.78 -12.18
C PHE A 175 -26.32 -6.23 -12.41
N THR A 176 -27.45 -6.40 -13.08
CA THR A 176 -28.00 -7.69 -13.48
C THR A 176 -27.92 -7.85 -14.98
N ALA A 177 -27.98 -9.10 -15.46
CA ALA A 177 -28.01 -9.36 -16.90
C ALA A 177 -29.19 -8.64 -17.58
N GLY A 178 -30.36 -8.62 -16.93
CA GLY A 178 -31.54 -7.90 -17.41
C GLY A 178 -31.37 -6.38 -17.47
N SER A 179 -30.74 -5.76 -16.45
CA SER A 179 -30.52 -4.31 -16.45
C SER A 179 -29.49 -3.85 -17.49
N LEU A 180 -28.66 -4.77 -17.98
CA LEU A 180 -27.64 -4.51 -19.00
C LEU A 180 -28.04 -5.00 -20.40
N GLY A 181 -29.24 -5.57 -20.56
CA GLY A 181 -29.71 -6.09 -21.86
C GLY A 181 -28.92 -7.30 -22.39
N ILE A 182 -28.29 -8.06 -21.50
CA ILE A 182 -27.45 -9.22 -21.83
C ILE A 182 -28.00 -10.51 -21.23
N THR A 183 -27.58 -11.67 -21.74
CA THR A 183 -28.05 -12.99 -21.27
C THR A 183 -27.31 -13.49 -20.03
N SER A 184 -26.05 -13.09 -19.86
CA SER A 184 -25.25 -13.41 -18.68
C SER A 184 -24.22 -12.32 -18.40
N ILE A 185 -24.00 -12.03 -17.11
CA ILE A 185 -23.02 -11.05 -16.69
C ILE A 185 -21.65 -11.72 -16.51
N THR A 186 -20.69 -11.26 -17.31
CA THR A 186 -19.29 -11.69 -17.24
C THR A 186 -18.50 -10.68 -16.40
N PHE A 187 -17.23 -10.99 -16.17
CA PHE A 187 -16.34 -10.08 -15.49
C PHE A 187 -16.20 -8.75 -16.24
N ASP A 188 -16.04 -8.78 -17.57
CA ASP A 188 -15.87 -7.59 -18.39
C ASP A 188 -17.13 -6.72 -18.45
N HIS A 189 -18.31 -7.34 -18.49
CA HIS A 189 -19.58 -6.60 -18.35
C HIS A 189 -19.65 -5.83 -17.02
N CYS A 190 -19.15 -6.42 -15.93
CA CYS A 190 -19.10 -5.77 -14.63
C CYS A 190 -18.10 -4.60 -14.59
N LYS A 191 -16.93 -4.75 -15.25
CA LYS A 191 -15.97 -3.64 -15.37
C LYS A 191 -16.58 -2.43 -16.07
N ALA A 192 -17.21 -2.66 -17.22
CA ALA A 192 -17.79 -1.60 -18.03
C ALA A 192 -18.93 -0.90 -17.28
N ALA A 193 -19.82 -1.66 -16.64
CA ALA A 193 -20.95 -1.10 -15.90
C ALA A 193 -20.51 -0.23 -14.71
N CYS A 194 -19.53 -0.69 -13.92
CA CYS A 194 -19.02 0.09 -12.80
C CYS A 194 -18.21 1.32 -13.23
N ALA A 195 -17.47 1.24 -14.34
CA ALA A 195 -16.76 2.40 -14.88
C ALA A 195 -17.72 3.50 -15.36
N ALA A 196 -18.95 3.14 -15.77
CA ALA A 196 -19.96 4.08 -16.25
C ALA A 196 -20.64 4.90 -15.15
N GLU A 197 -20.56 4.50 -13.88
CA GLU A 197 -21.15 5.25 -12.75
C GLU A 197 -20.45 6.60 -12.54
N GLY A 198 -19.17 6.72 -12.90
CA GLY A 198 -18.45 8.01 -12.91
C GLY A 198 -18.30 8.69 -11.55
N VAL A 199 -18.52 7.98 -10.46
CA VAL A 199 -18.44 8.47 -9.08
C VAL A 199 -17.54 7.56 -8.24
N THR A 200 -16.98 8.10 -7.17
CA THR A 200 -16.13 7.33 -6.26
C THR A 200 -16.92 6.19 -5.62
N GLY A 201 -16.34 5.00 -5.53
CA GLY A 201 -16.97 3.85 -4.89
C GLY A 201 -16.20 2.56 -5.02
N CYS A 202 -16.83 1.45 -4.62
CA CYS A 202 -16.25 0.12 -4.74
C CYS A 202 -17.10 -0.77 -5.64
N CYS A 203 -16.51 -1.36 -6.67
CA CYS A 203 -17.18 -2.38 -7.46
C CYS A 203 -16.73 -3.77 -7.04
N TYR A 204 -17.67 -4.72 -7.06
CA TYR A 204 -17.47 -6.09 -6.60
C TYR A 204 -18.10 -7.08 -7.56
N PHE A 205 -17.30 -8.06 -7.99
CA PHE A 205 -17.69 -9.15 -8.86
C PHE A 205 -17.50 -10.49 -8.16
N ARG A 206 -18.54 -11.33 -8.22
CA ARG A 206 -18.49 -12.71 -7.71
C ARG A 206 -18.96 -13.69 -8.79
N PRO A 207 -18.04 -14.43 -9.42
CA PRO A 207 -18.42 -15.52 -10.30
C PRO A 207 -19.02 -16.67 -9.49
N LYS A 208 -20.18 -17.17 -9.91
CA LYS A 208 -20.82 -18.36 -9.33
C LYS A 208 -21.09 -19.38 -10.44
N ARG A 209 -20.73 -20.65 -10.22
CA ARG A 209 -20.91 -21.73 -11.22
C ARG A 209 -22.35 -22.21 -11.41
N ARG A 210 -23.26 -21.95 -10.45
CA ARG A 210 -24.65 -22.47 -10.45
C ARG A 210 -25.74 -21.40 -10.26
N ILE A 211 -25.37 -20.12 -10.18
CA ILE A 211 -26.25 -18.98 -9.92
C ILE A 211 -25.71 -17.83 -10.79
N PRO A 212 -26.54 -16.89 -11.28
CA PRO A 212 -26.03 -15.69 -11.95
C PRO A 212 -24.91 -15.03 -11.15
N SER A 213 -23.83 -14.69 -11.84
CA SER A 213 -22.75 -13.87 -11.29
C SER A 213 -23.34 -12.56 -10.76
N THR A 214 -22.79 -12.06 -9.66
CA THR A 214 -23.28 -10.80 -9.05
C THR A 214 -22.24 -9.71 -9.26
N CYS A 215 -22.68 -8.57 -9.78
CA CYS A 215 -21.90 -7.35 -9.93
C CYS A 215 -22.59 -6.22 -9.17
N ASN A 216 -21.91 -5.66 -8.17
CA ASN A 216 -22.47 -4.61 -7.32
C ASN A 216 -21.49 -3.46 -7.21
N PHE A 217 -22.00 -2.23 -7.22
CA PHE A 217 -21.26 -1.01 -6.99
C PHE A 217 -21.72 -0.34 -5.69
N HIS A 218 -20.78 -0.01 -4.82
CA HIS A 218 -20.99 0.63 -3.53
C HIS A 218 -20.47 2.07 -3.61
N THR A 219 -21.36 3.04 -3.82
CA THR A 219 -20.99 4.45 -3.97
C THR A 219 -20.40 4.99 -2.66
N GLY A 220 -19.31 5.75 -2.76
CA GLY A 220 -18.61 6.40 -1.63
C GLY A 220 -17.73 5.49 -0.80
N ALA A 221 -17.63 4.19 -1.13
CA ALA A 221 -16.67 3.30 -0.47
C ALA A 221 -15.26 3.59 -0.98
N THR A 222 -14.33 3.91 -0.08
CA THR A 222 -12.93 4.27 -0.40
C THR A 222 -11.90 3.22 0.06
N TRP A 223 -12.35 2.05 0.53
CA TRP A 223 -11.47 0.97 0.99
C TRP A 223 -12.04 -0.42 0.68
N LEU A 224 -11.20 -1.45 0.74
CA LEU A 224 -11.59 -2.86 0.53
C LEU A 224 -11.48 -3.69 1.81
N ASN A 225 -12.28 -4.76 1.90
CA ASN A 225 -12.14 -5.78 2.94
C ASN A 225 -11.57 -7.09 2.38
N ASN A 226 -10.94 -7.87 3.25
CA ASN A 226 -10.57 -9.25 2.94
C ASN A 226 -11.80 -10.14 2.69
N ALA A 227 -11.73 -10.95 1.65
CA ALA A 227 -12.70 -11.97 1.33
C ALA A 227 -12.30 -13.33 1.90
N SER A 228 -13.27 -14.03 2.48
CA SER A 228 -13.11 -15.43 2.92
C SER A 228 -13.14 -16.45 1.77
N SER A 229 -13.17 -16.01 0.51
CA SER A 229 -13.36 -16.88 -0.64
C SER A 229 -12.50 -16.43 -1.81
N SER A 230 -11.91 -17.41 -2.51
CA SER A 230 -10.98 -17.20 -3.61
C SER A 230 -11.57 -16.55 -4.86
N ASN A 231 -12.88 -16.67 -5.04
CA ASN A 231 -13.55 -16.24 -6.26
C ASN A 231 -14.22 -14.88 -6.03
N ARG A 232 -13.50 -13.92 -5.47
CA ARG A 232 -14.01 -12.57 -5.22
C ARG A 232 -13.02 -11.56 -5.75
N HIS A 233 -13.54 -10.62 -6.53
CA HIS A 233 -12.76 -9.54 -7.09
C HIS A 233 -13.44 -8.23 -6.70
N ALA A 234 -12.65 -7.26 -6.26
CA ALA A 234 -13.14 -5.92 -5.99
C ALA A 234 -12.11 -4.88 -6.42
N ILE A 235 -12.60 -3.69 -6.69
CA ILE A 235 -11.86 -2.57 -7.24
C ILE A 235 -12.49 -1.29 -6.69
N LEU A 236 -11.66 -0.28 -6.45
CA LEU A 236 -12.15 1.05 -6.09
C LEU A 236 -12.15 1.92 -7.35
N PHE A 237 -13.15 2.78 -7.45
CA PHE A 237 -13.42 3.71 -8.54
C PHE A 237 -13.48 5.12 -7.97
#